data_AF-A0A4U8T529-F1
#
_entry.id   AF-A0A4U8T529-F1
#
_cell.length_a   1.000
_cell.length_b   1.000
_cell.length_c   1.000
_cell.angle_alpha   90.00
_cell.angle_beta   90.00
_cell.angle_gamma   90.00
#
_symmetry.space_group_name_H-M   'P 1'
#
loop_
_entity.id
_entity.type
_entity.pdbx_description
1 polymer ?
#
loop_
_entity_poly.entity_id
_entity_poly.type
_entity_poly.pdbx_seq_one_letter_code
_entity_poly.pdbx_strand_id
1 'polypeptide(L)'
;MQYFVTIYINPMAFNTTDIMVVPHAFLGLTHTHPDELDSQGNIEIEKYSNPRYDSFMGCYFNTIKKDKGKWYERVYPSILSDEFEGEGFFGFGPVTHDTNHWGKVYENNQYAPESNNVVNEYVEPYYYKTRSLSTFSQQNRCVFEASKEQYEAVLQSIKKEIS
;
A
#
# COMPACT_ATOMS: atom_id res chain seq x y z
N MET A 1 14.52 -20.13 -4.14
CA MET A 1 13.81 -18.85 -4.31
C MET A 1 14.17 -17.98 -3.12
N GLN A 2 14.48 -16.71 -3.35
CA GLN A 2 14.74 -15.77 -2.27
C GLN A 2 13.41 -15.13 -1.83
N TYR A 3 13.37 -14.66 -0.59
CA TYR A 3 12.18 -14.07 0.01
C TYR A 3 12.58 -12.76 0.67
N PHE A 4 11.89 -11.69 0.34
CA PHE A 4 12.19 -10.36 0.85
C PHE A 4 10.97 -9.78 1.55
N VAL A 5 11.21 -9.26 2.75
CA VAL A 5 10.27 -8.45 3.50
C VAL A 5 10.81 -7.04 3.54
N THR A 6 10.06 -6.08 3.01
CA THR A 6 10.49 -4.70 2.89
C THR A 6 9.57 -3.80 3.69
N ILE A 7 10.13 -3.01 4.60
CA ILE A 7 9.39 -1.94 5.27
C ILE A 7 9.62 -0.66 4.47
N TYR A 8 8.55 -0.12 3.90
CA TYR A 8 8.54 1.19 3.25
C TYR A 8 8.09 2.25 4.24
N ILE A 9 8.80 3.36 4.27
CA ILE A 9 8.50 4.53 5.10
C ILE A 9 8.01 5.61 4.16
N ASN A 10 6.79 6.10 4.36
CA ASN A 10 6.35 7.30 3.67
C ASN A 10 6.97 8.52 4.37
N PRO A 11 7.95 9.20 3.76
CA PRO A 11 8.59 10.35 4.39
C PRO A 11 7.56 11.46 4.59
N MET A 12 7.52 12.00 5.80
CA MET A 12 6.60 13.06 6.18
C MET A 12 6.94 14.33 5.42
N ALA A 13 6.01 14.88 4.64
CA ALA A 13 6.07 16.29 4.27
C ALA A 13 5.58 17.08 5.49
N PHE A 14 6.47 17.84 6.14
CA PHE A 14 6.09 18.76 7.20
C PHE A 14 5.21 19.85 6.59
N ASN A 15 3.88 19.70 6.71
CA ASN A 15 2.95 20.77 6.43
C ASN A 15 2.62 21.47 7.75
N THR A 16 2.81 22.78 7.79
CA THR A 16 2.58 23.63 8.98
C THR A 16 1.12 23.66 9.46
N THR A 17 0.19 23.06 8.72
CA THR A 17 -1.24 22.99 9.07
C THR A 17 -1.69 21.66 9.68
N ASP A 18 -0.87 20.61 9.63
CA ASP A 18 -1.28 19.29 10.12
C ASP A 18 -0.99 19.15 11.63
N ILE A 19 -2.05 19.12 12.43
CA ILE A 19 -2.00 19.13 13.90
C ILE A 19 -1.50 17.78 14.47
N MET A 20 -1.52 16.71 13.68
CA MET A 20 -0.87 15.42 13.98
C MET A 20 -0.29 14.81 12.71
N VAL A 21 1.04 14.70 12.66
CA VAL A 21 1.75 14.04 11.55
C VAL A 21 2.10 12.62 11.99
N VAL A 22 1.40 11.62 11.45
CA VAL A 22 1.66 10.20 11.74
C VAL A 22 2.49 9.61 10.61
N PRO A 23 3.71 9.10 10.87
CA PRO A 23 4.48 8.40 9.85
C PRO A 23 3.73 7.14 9.42
N HIS A 24 3.50 6.99 8.12
CA HIS A 24 2.86 5.81 7.56
C HIS A 24 3.94 4.86 7.03
N ALA A 25 3.97 3.65 7.59
CA ALA A 25 4.77 2.56 7.08
C ALA A 25 3.87 1.54 6.36
N PHE A 26 4.45 0.78 5.45
CA PHE A 26 3.79 -0.38 4.84
C PHE A 26 4.82 -1.47 4.54
N LEU A 27 4.37 -2.71 4.48
CA LEU A 27 5.18 -3.87 4.14
C LEU A 27 5.09 -4.14 2.64
N GLY A 28 6.17 -4.65 2.06
CA GLY A 28 6.23 -5.28 0.75
C GLY A 28 6.82 -6.67 0.88
N LEU A 29 6.19 -7.64 0.24
CA LEU A 29 6.59 -9.03 0.18
C LEU A 29 6.90 -9.38 -1.28
N THR A 30 8.15 -9.76 -1.56
CA THR A 30 8.62 -10.06 -2.91
C THR A 30 9.57 -11.25 -2.93
N HIS A 31 9.64 -11.95 -4.06
CA HIS A 31 10.61 -13.01 -4.32
C HIS A 31 11.85 -12.51 -5.07
N THR A 32 11.80 -11.27 -5.56
CA THR A 32 12.91 -10.55 -6.19
C THR A 32 13.29 -9.36 -5.31
N HIS A 33 14.58 -9.02 -5.25
CA HIS A 33 15.03 -7.89 -4.44
C HIS A 33 14.42 -6.57 -4.96
N PRO A 34 13.91 -5.66 -4.10
CA PRO A 34 13.32 -4.39 -4.54
C PRO A 34 14.23 -3.52 -5.42
N ASP A 35 15.55 -3.54 -5.21
CA ASP A 35 16.50 -2.83 -6.08
C ASP A 35 16.49 -3.39 -7.51
N GLU A 36 16.37 -4.70 -7.65
CA GLU A 36 16.29 -5.35 -8.96
C GLU A 36 14.94 -5.02 -9.62
N LEU A 37 13.85 -5.05 -8.85
CA LEU A 37 12.53 -4.64 -9.32
C LEU A 37 12.49 -3.16 -9.76
N ASP A 38 13.18 -2.27 -9.05
CA ASP A 38 13.28 -0.85 -9.42
C ASP A 38 14.06 -0.62 -10.71
N SER A 39 15.07 -1.45 -10.96
CA SER A 39 15.84 -1.44 -12.21
C SER A 39 15.00 -1.87 -13.42
N GLN A 40 13.84 -2.50 -13.18
CA GLN A 40 12.89 -2.80 -14.23
C GLN A 40 12.28 -1.50 -14.76
N GLY A 41 12.13 -1.44 -16.08
CA GLY A 41 11.33 -0.41 -16.74
C GLY A 41 9.85 -0.52 -16.37
N ASN A 42 8.98 0.00 -17.23
CA ASN A 42 7.56 -0.25 -17.04
C ASN A 42 7.24 -1.68 -17.50
N ILE A 43 6.73 -2.48 -16.58
CA ILE A 43 6.27 -3.85 -16.81
C ILE A 43 4.75 -3.87 -16.95
N GLU A 44 4.21 -4.91 -17.58
CA GLU A 44 2.76 -5.11 -17.60
C GLU A 44 2.29 -5.50 -16.19
N ILE A 45 1.35 -4.74 -15.65
CA ILE A 45 0.79 -4.91 -14.32
C ILE A 45 -0.72 -4.72 -14.36
N GLU A 46 -1.38 -5.33 -13.39
CA GLU A 46 -2.75 -5.00 -13.04
C GLU A 46 -2.75 -3.84 -12.06
N LYS A 47 -3.37 -2.72 -12.43
CA LYS A 47 -3.53 -1.54 -11.57
C LYS A 47 -4.97 -1.06 -11.56
N TYR A 48 -5.37 -0.31 -10.54
CA TYR A 48 -6.70 0.28 -10.51
C TYR A 48 -6.86 1.35 -11.60
N SER A 49 -8.03 1.38 -12.25
CA SER A 49 -8.34 2.27 -13.35
C SER A 49 -8.47 3.73 -12.93
N ASN A 50 -8.95 3.97 -11.70
CA ASN A 50 -9.13 5.27 -11.09
C ASN A 50 -8.94 5.19 -9.56
N PRO A 51 -8.11 6.06 -8.95
CA PRO A 51 -7.99 6.14 -7.50
C PRO A 51 -8.98 7.07 -6.80
N ARG A 52 -9.76 7.82 -7.57
CA ARG A 52 -10.77 8.72 -7.01
C ARG A 52 -12.03 7.95 -6.68
N TYR A 53 -12.71 8.38 -5.62
CA TYR A 53 -14.06 7.94 -5.32
C TYR A 53 -14.95 8.18 -6.55
N ASP A 54 -15.67 7.16 -6.97
CA ASP A 54 -16.71 7.30 -7.96
C ASP A 54 -18.04 7.32 -7.26
N SER A 55 -18.60 8.53 -7.15
CA SER A 55 -19.89 8.77 -6.53
C SER A 55 -21.04 8.05 -7.23
N PHE A 56 -20.87 7.63 -8.49
CA PHE A 56 -21.89 6.90 -9.25
C PHE A 56 -21.86 5.41 -8.94
N MET A 57 -20.67 4.85 -8.70
CA MET A 57 -20.47 3.46 -8.29
C MET A 57 -20.50 3.27 -6.76
N GLY A 58 -20.39 4.36 -6.00
CA GLY A 58 -20.35 4.34 -4.54
C GLY A 58 -19.07 3.71 -3.97
N CYS A 59 -18.00 3.64 -4.75
CA CYS A 59 -16.75 2.99 -4.34
C CYS A 59 -15.51 3.74 -4.84
N TYR A 60 -14.39 3.48 -4.17
CA TYR A 60 -13.05 3.75 -4.73
C TYR A 60 -12.63 2.57 -5.59
N PHE A 61 -11.73 2.80 -6.55
CA PHE A 61 -11.05 1.72 -7.30
C PHE A 61 -11.97 0.87 -8.19
N ASN A 62 -12.74 1.52 -9.06
CA ASN A 62 -13.92 0.94 -9.72
C ASN A 62 -13.63 -0.20 -10.71
N THR A 63 -12.40 -0.34 -11.20
CA THR A 63 -12.03 -1.39 -12.16
C THR A 63 -10.53 -1.69 -12.09
N ILE A 64 -10.15 -2.96 -12.26
CA ILE A 64 -8.76 -3.37 -12.49
C ILE A 64 -8.50 -3.30 -14.00
N LYS A 65 -7.36 -2.74 -14.41
CA LYS A 65 -6.89 -2.72 -15.79
C LYS A 65 -5.48 -3.28 -15.90
N LYS A 66 -5.19 -3.95 -17.01
CA LYS A 66 -3.82 -4.31 -17.41
C LYS A 66 -3.20 -3.12 -18.16
N ASP A 67 -2.05 -2.66 -17.69
CA ASP A 67 -1.34 -1.52 -18.26
C ASP A 67 0.16 -1.63 -17.95
N LYS A 68 0.99 -0.84 -18.63
CA LYS A 68 2.40 -0.71 -18.28
C LYS A 68 2.57 0.22 -17.08
N GLY A 69 3.38 -0.18 -16.13
CA GLY A 69 3.66 0.61 -14.93
C GLY A 69 4.88 0.10 -14.17
N LYS A 70 5.22 0.81 -13.09
CA LYS A 70 6.26 0.37 -12.15
C LYS A 70 5.72 -0.76 -11.29
N TRP A 71 6.60 -1.67 -10.89
CA TRP A 71 6.20 -2.89 -10.16
C TRP A 71 5.40 -2.60 -8.88
N TYR A 72 5.72 -1.50 -8.18
CA TYR A 72 5.03 -1.06 -6.97
C TYR A 72 3.65 -0.41 -7.21
N GLU A 73 3.23 -0.25 -8.47
CA GLU A 73 1.91 0.26 -8.87
C GLU A 73 0.85 -0.84 -9.03
N ARG A 74 1.24 -2.09 -8.79
CA ARG A 74 0.36 -3.27 -8.88
C ARG A 74 -0.77 -3.20 -7.84
N VAL A 75 -1.96 -3.70 -8.21
CA VAL A 75 -3.18 -3.72 -7.38
C VAL A 75 -2.97 -4.39 -6.02
N TYR A 76 -3.65 -3.84 -5.01
CA TYR A 76 -3.82 -4.44 -3.68
C TYR A 76 -5.25 -4.97 -3.52
N PRO A 77 -5.51 -6.05 -2.75
CA PRO A 77 -4.51 -6.98 -2.23
C PRO A 77 -4.13 -8.01 -3.28
N SER A 78 -3.01 -7.79 -3.97
CA SER A 78 -2.37 -8.85 -4.75
C SER A 78 -2.08 -10.08 -3.87
N ILE A 79 -1.75 -9.85 -2.60
CA ILE A 79 -1.40 -10.87 -1.62
C ILE A 79 -2.53 -11.84 -1.25
N LEU A 80 -3.79 -11.46 -1.51
CA LEU A 80 -4.95 -12.34 -1.34
C LEU A 80 -5.24 -13.18 -2.58
N SER A 81 -4.72 -12.79 -3.74
CA SER A 81 -4.88 -13.56 -4.98
C SER A 81 -3.70 -14.53 -5.14
N ASP A 82 -4.04 -15.79 -5.43
CA ASP A 82 -3.04 -16.83 -5.70
C ASP A 82 -2.21 -16.51 -6.96
N GLU A 83 -2.70 -15.64 -7.85
CA GLU A 83 -2.01 -15.20 -9.07
C GLU A 83 -0.72 -14.41 -8.80
N PHE A 84 -0.59 -13.84 -7.60
CA PHE A 84 0.60 -13.09 -7.20
C PHE A 84 1.51 -13.89 -6.28
N GLU A 85 1.22 -15.18 -6.06
CA GLU A 85 2.08 -16.11 -5.31
C GLU A 85 2.49 -15.61 -3.91
N GLY A 86 1.62 -14.82 -3.26
CA GLY A 86 1.92 -14.23 -1.96
C GLY A 86 2.86 -13.02 -2.01
N GLU A 87 3.18 -12.50 -3.21
CA GLU A 87 3.80 -11.19 -3.39
C GLU A 87 2.77 -10.07 -3.28
N GLY A 88 3.25 -8.93 -2.84
CA GLY A 88 2.43 -7.75 -2.76
C GLY A 88 2.96 -6.81 -1.71
N PHE A 89 2.05 -6.03 -1.19
CA PHE A 89 2.36 -5.03 -0.21
C PHE A 89 1.13 -4.83 0.67
N PHE A 90 1.31 -4.10 1.75
CA PHE A 90 0.42 -4.16 2.88
C PHE A 90 0.60 -2.91 3.74
N GLY A 91 -0.38 -2.02 3.76
CA GLY A 91 -0.34 -0.82 4.59
C GLY A 91 -1.11 -0.96 5.91
N PHE A 92 -0.59 -0.30 6.94
CA PHE A 92 -1.25 -0.14 8.23
C PHE A 92 -2.13 1.11 8.18
N GLY A 93 -3.41 0.99 8.55
CA GLY A 93 -4.34 2.13 8.53
C GLY A 93 -4.05 3.15 9.65
N PRO A 94 -4.50 4.41 9.48
CA PRO A 94 -4.37 5.44 10.51
C PRO A 94 -5.27 5.16 11.73
N VAL A 95 -4.86 5.71 12.88
CA VAL A 95 -5.48 5.53 14.20
C VAL A 95 -6.95 5.95 14.27
N THR A 96 -7.43 6.76 13.33
CA THR A 96 -8.77 7.38 13.37
C THR A 96 -9.86 6.58 12.68
N HIS A 97 -9.55 5.42 12.09
CA HIS A 97 -10.48 4.71 11.21
C HIS A 97 -11.53 3.84 11.95
N ASP A 98 -11.27 3.44 13.21
CA ASP A 98 -12.26 2.91 14.17
C ASP A 98 -11.57 2.84 15.59
N THR A 99 -12.18 2.22 16.60
CA THR A 99 -11.78 2.26 18.02
C THR A 99 -10.69 1.27 18.47
N ASN A 100 -10.24 0.36 17.60
CA ASN A 100 -9.31 -0.75 17.90
C ASN A 100 -8.56 -1.25 16.64
N HIS A 101 -7.58 -0.47 16.14
CA HIS A 101 -6.95 -0.60 14.80
C HIS A 101 -5.44 -0.72 14.84
N TRP A 102 -4.84 -0.71 16.02
CA TRP A 102 -3.41 -0.90 16.14
C TRP A 102 -3.01 -2.25 15.52
N GLY A 103 -2.28 -2.19 14.40
CA GLY A 103 -1.83 -3.37 13.66
C GLY A 103 -2.81 -3.91 12.61
N LYS A 104 -3.99 -3.30 12.43
CA LYS A 104 -4.95 -3.71 11.40
C LYS A 104 -4.64 -3.14 10.01
N VAL A 105 -5.13 -3.85 9.01
CA VAL A 105 -4.62 -3.85 7.63
C VAL A 105 -5.58 -3.16 6.70
N TYR A 106 -5.19 -2.05 6.10
CA TYR A 106 -6.16 -1.25 5.34
C TYR A 106 -5.66 -0.60 4.06
N GLU A 107 -4.36 -0.61 3.75
CA GLU A 107 -3.87 0.31 2.72
C GLU A 107 -3.15 -0.31 1.53
N ASN A 108 -3.60 0.15 0.36
CA ASN A 108 -2.98 0.03 -0.94
C ASN A 108 -1.69 0.88 -1.01
N ASN A 109 -0.69 0.35 -1.68
CA ASN A 109 0.69 0.86 -1.78
C ASN A 109 0.74 2.18 -2.52
N GLN A 110 -0.15 2.36 -3.49
CA GLN A 110 -0.19 3.58 -4.26
C GLN A 110 -0.92 4.71 -3.55
N TYR A 111 -1.73 4.45 -2.52
CA TYR A 111 -2.61 5.46 -1.98
C TYR A 111 -2.49 5.60 -0.47
N ALA A 112 -2.43 6.85 -0.01
CA ALA A 112 -2.53 7.20 1.41
C ALA A 112 -3.87 7.91 1.63
N PRO A 113 -4.60 7.59 2.71
CA PRO A 113 -5.74 8.38 3.11
C PRO A 113 -5.26 9.77 3.53
N GLU A 114 -6.03 10.77 3.14
CA GLU A 114 -5.83 12.17 3.48
C GLU A 114 -7.13 12.71 4.03
N SER A 115 -7.04 13.41 5.17
CA SER A 115 -8.21 13.99 5.82
C SER A 115 -8.85 15.03 4.93
N ASN A 116 -10.18 14.97 4.84
CA ASN A 116 -10.92 16.01 4.18
C ASN A 116 -11.10 17.20 5.13
N ASN A 117 -10.55 18.36 4.77
CA ASN A 117 -10.66 19.57 5.59
C ASN A 117 -12.07 20.19 5.55
N VAL A 118 -12.96 19.65 4.69
CA VAL A 118 -14.37 20.04 4.58
C VAL A 118 -15.24 18.84 4.96
N VAL A 119 -15.33 18.56 6.25
CA VAL A 119 -16.26 17.55 6.77
C VAL A 119 -17.64 18.18 6.88
N ASN A 120 -18.56 17.79 6.01
CA ASN A 120 -19.99 17.99 6.22
C ASN A 120 -20.71 16.64 6.01
N GLU A 121 -22.00 16.57 6.29
CA GLU A 121 -22.79 15.33 6.28
C GLU A 121 -22.81 14.58 4.93
N TYR A 122 -22.29 15.17 3.85
CA TYR A 122 -22.27 14.60 2.50
C TYR A 122 -20.85 14.30 1.97
N VAL A 123 -19.82 14.52 2.78
CA VAL A 123 -18.42 14.39 2.33
C VAL A 123 -17.70 13.41 3.24
N GLU A 124 -17.14 12.35 2.65
CA GLU A 124 -16.36 11.38 3.41
C GLU A 124 -15.20 12.07 4.15
N PRO A 125 -14.90 11.63 5.38
CA PRO A 125 -13.86 12.24 6.21
C PRO A 125 -12.46 12.09 5.63
N TYR A 126 -12.27 11.22 4.63
CA TYR A 126 -10.99 10.99 3.96
C TYR A 126 -11.16 10.83 2.45
N TYR A 127 -10.10 11.10 1.70
CA TYR A 127 -9.93 10.70 0.31
C TYR A 127 -8.56 10.05 0.13
N TYR A 128 -8.38 9.30 -0.96
CA TYR A 128 -7.12 8.63 -1.27
C TYR A 128 -6.26 9.48 -2.21
N LYS A 129 -5.07 9.88 -1.76
CA LYS A 129 -4.05 10.53 -2.61
C LYS A 129 -2.98 9.53 -3.02
N THR A 130 -2.38 9.74 -4.19
CA THR A 130 -1.22 8.93 -4.61
C THR A 130 -0.03 9.20 -3.67
N ARG A 131 0.67 8.14 -3.25
CA ARG A 131 1.92 8.26 -2.47
C ARG A 131 3.00 8.94 -3.31
N SER A 132 3.89 9.65 -2.63
CA SER A 132 5.05 10.23 -3.29
C SER A 132 5.91 9.13 -3.90
N LEU A 133 6.51 9.38 -5.08
CA LEU A 133 7.49 8.46 -5.66
C LEU A 133 8.69 8.25 -4.74
N SER A 134 9.02 9.24 -3.90
CA SER A 134 10.10 9.13 -2.91
C SER A 134 9.85 8.02 -1.89
N THR A 135 8.59 7.64 -1.64
CA THR A 135 8.23 6.54 -0.72
C THR A 135 8.85 5.21 -1.15
N PHE A 136 9.02 4.99 -2.44
CA PHE A 136 9.59 3.74 -2.98
C PHE A 136 11.12 3.81 -3.17
N SER A 137 11.73 4.96 -2.89
CA SER A 137 13.19 5.14 -3.02
C SER A 137 13.96 4.28 -2.01
N GLN A 138 15.20 3.92 -2.37
CA GLN A 138 16.10 3.16 -1.51
C GLN A 138 16.32 3.81 -0.13
N GLN A 139 16.31 5.15 -0.04
CA GLN A 139 16.51 5.84 1.24
C GLN A 139 15.32 5.73 2.19
N ASN A 140 14.14 5.34 1.68
CA ASN A 140 12.89 5.28 2.42
C ASN A 140 12.39 3.84 2.60
N ARG A 141 13.27 2.83 2.45
CA ARG A 141 12.92 1.44 2.70
C ARG A 141 14.01 0.69 3.46
N CYS A 142 13.58 -0.33 4.21
CA CYS A 142 14.44 -1.30 4.85
C CYS A 142 14.10 -2.69 4.32
N VAL A 143 15.03 -3.35 3.67
CA VAL A 143 14.85 -4.67 3.04
C VAL A 143 15.49 -5.74 3.91
N PHE A 144 14.73 -6.78 4.22
CA PHE A 144 15.20 -7.97 4.91
C PHE A 144 15.10 -9.17 3.98
N GLU A 145 16.20 -9.88 3.79
CA GLU A 145 16.15 -11.24 3.25
C GLU A 145 15.68 -12.18 4.37
N ALA A 146 14.58 -12.89 4.12
CA ALA A 146 13.92 -13.76 5.09
C ALA A 146 14.05 -15.22 4.65
N SER A 147 13.98 -16.15 5.61
CA SER A 147 13.75 -17.55 5.28
C SER A 147 12.33 -17.73 4.73
N LYS A 148 12.09 -18.85 4.03
CA LYS A 148 10.76 -19.20 3.55
C LYS A 148 9.75 -19.25 4.69
N GLU A 149 10.12 -19.87 5.81
CA GLU A 149 9.27 -20.02 7.00
C GLU A 149 8.92 -18.66 7.62
N GLN A 150 9.88 -17.74 7.65
CA GLN A 150 9.65 -16.37 8.15
C GLN A 150 8.69 -15.60 7.22
N TYR A 151 8.90 -15.69 5.91
CA TYR A 151 8.04 -15.05 4.92
C TYR A 151 6.60 -15.58 4.99
N GLU A 152 6.44 -16.91 5.02
CA GLU A 152 5.14 -17.55 5.11
C GLU A 152 4.43 -17.21 6.43
N ALA A 153 5.16 -17.11 7.55
CA ALA A 153 4.58 -16.68 8.82
C ALA A 153 4.01 -15.26 8.73
N VAL A 154 4.76 -14.31 8.14
CA VAL A 154 4.27 -12.94 7.91
C VAL A 154 3.06 -12.94 6.98
N LEU A 155 3.13 -13.66 5.86
CA LEU A 155 2.04 -13.79 4.90
C LEU A 155 0.75 -14.32 5.55
N GLN A 156 0.84 -15.35 6.40
CA GLN A 156 -0.32 -15.90 7.11
C GLN A 156 -0.90 -14.95 8.14
N SER A 157 -0.04 -14.21 8.87
CA SER A 157 -0.50 -13.14 9.78
C SER A 157 -1.28 -12.07 9.02
N ILE A 158 -0.78 -11.66 7.85
CA ILE A 158 -1.45 -10.68 6.97
C ILE A 158 -2.81 -11.21 6.50
N LYS A 159 -2.87 -12.44 5.97
CA LYS A 159 -4.12 -13.03 5.46
C LYS A 159 -5.19 -13.12 6.55
N LYS A 160 -4.82 -13.49 7.77
CA LYS A 160 -5.73 -13.61 8.91
C LYS A 160 -6.35 -12.28 9.35
N GLU A 161 -5.62 -11.18 9.24
CA GLU A 161 -6.13 -9.86 9.61
C GLU A 161 -7.06 -9.25 8.54
N ILE A 162 -6.90 -9.65 7.28
CA ILE A 162 -7.74 -9.15 6.17
C ILE A 162 -9.02 -9.98 6.00
N SER A 163 -9.00 -11.27 6.37
CA SER A 163 -10.16 -12.19 6.32
C SER A 163 -11.15 -11.97 7.45
#